data_AF-A0A2E7CIQ8-F1
#
_entry.id   AF-A0A2E7CIQ8-F1
#
_cell.length_a   1.000
_cell.length_b   1.000
_cell.length_c   1.000
_cell.angle_alpha   90.00
_cell.angle_beta   90.00
_cell.angle_gamma   90.00
#
_symmetry.space_group_name_H-M   'P 1'
#
loop_
_entity.id
_entity.type
_entity.pdbx_description
1 polymer ?
#
loop_
_entity_poly.entity_id
_entity_poly.type
_entity_poly.pdbx_seq_one_letter_code
_entity_poly.pdbx_strand_id
1 'polypeptide(L)'
;MNVGGFMILWWMLSTAKGSSEMEMDSAFLMGMWSLNTWALTNIATGAVLAQQSEDPKLASFHQMNAGWNIVNAGLASAALVRPKEHDPRRLSKVFWINAGADVLYVLGGIALQSKGIEQDNTDWEGWGSSIVLQGSFLFVFDGIMGWSMYRYSTQAQK
;
A
#
# COMPACT_ATOMS: atom_id res chain seq x y z
N MET A 1 -8.98 5.62 13.31
CA MET A 1 -9.17 4.37 12.53
C MET A 1 -10.18 4.65 11.44
N ASN A 2 -9.78 4.62 10.16
CA ASN A 2 -10.66 4.94 9.03
C ASN A 2 -11.44 3.68 8.63
N VAL A 3 -12.75 3.67 8.91
CA VAL A 3 -13.65 2.51 8.76
C VAL A 3 -13.82 2.11 7.26
N GLY A 4 -13.57 3.06 6.34
CA GLY A 4 -13.74 2.85 4.91
C GLY A 4 -12.82 1.79 4.30
N GLY A 5 -11.53 1.79 4.67
CA GLY A 5 -10.56 0.81 4.14
C GLY A 5 -10.84 -0.62 4.59
N PHE A 6 -11.31 -0.80 5.82
CA PHE A 6 -11.60 -2.12 6.39
C PHE A 6 -12.89 -2.73 5.82
N MET A 7 -13.92 -1.91 5.57
CA MET A 7 -15.16 -2.36 4.91
C MET A 7 -14.91 -2.83 3.48
N ILE A 8 -14.01 -2.18 2.73
CA ILE A 8 -13.69 -2.56 1.36
C ILE A 8 -12.88 -3.86 1.31
N LEU A 9 -11.92 -4.03 2.22
CA LEU A 9 -11.13 -5.27 2.35
C LEU A 9 -12.03 -6.47 2.71
N TRP A 10 -12.97 -6.25 3.65
CA TRP A 10 -13.97 -7.25 4.04
C TRP A 10 -14.90 -7.62 2.88
N TRP A 11 -15.31 -6.64 2.09
CA TRP A 11 -16.16 -6.86 0.93
C TRP A 11 -15.45 -7.66 -0.18
N MET A 12 -14.16 -7.37 -0.47
CA MET A 12 -13.35 -8.13 -1.43
C MET A 12 -13.20 -9.62 -1.08
N LEU A 13 -13.17 -9.94 0.22
CA LEU A 13 -13.18 -11.33 0.69
C LEU A 13 -14.55 -12.00 0.49
N SER A 14 -15.63 -11.22 0.48
CA SER A 14 -17.02 -11.69 0.46
C SER A 14 -17.63 -11.90 -0.94
N THR A 15 -17.12 -11.24 -2.00
CA THR A 15 -17.68 -11.31 -3.37
C THR A 15 -17.33 -12.59 -4.13
N ALA A 16 -17.05 -13.69 -3.42
CA ALA A 16 -16.72 -14.98 -4.00
C ALA A 16 -17.96 -15.68 -4.59
N LYS A 17 -18.44 -15.26 -5.78
CA LYS A 17 -19.33 -16.12 -6.60
C LYS A 17 -19.43 -15.86 -8.11
N GLY A 18 -18.68 -14.93 -8.71
CA GLY A 18 -18.72 -14.69 -10.15
C GLY A 18 -17.34 -14.58 -10.81
N SER A 19 -17.28 -14.94 -12.10
CA SER A 19 -16.06 -15.00 -12.92
C SER A 19 -16.06 -13.96 -14.05
N SER A 20 -16.87 -12.90 -13.94
CA SER A 20 -17.02 -11.91 -15.01
C SER A 20 -15.85 -10.91 -15.00
N GLU A 21 -15.44 -10.46 -16.19
CA GLU A 21 -14.43 -9.41 -16.38
C GLU A 21 -14.78 -8.13 -15.59
N MET A 22 -16.07 -7.79 -15.54
CA MET A 22 -16.60 -6.66 -14.78
C MET A 22 -16.34 -6.78 -13.26
N GLU A 23 -16.43 -7.98 -12.69
CA GLU A 23 -16.15 -8.19 -11.25
C GLU A 23 -14.65 -8.06 -10.94
N MET A 24 -13.80 -8.58 -11.82
CA MET A 24 -12.34 -8.44 -11.69
C MET A 24 -11.93 -6.97 -11.80
N ASP A 25 -12.43 -6.25 -12.80
CA ASP A 25 -12.17 -4.82 -12.96
C ASP A 25 -12.64 -4.03 -11.74
N SER A 26 -13.84 -4.33 -11.23
CA SER A 26 -14.36 -3.71 -10.02
C SER A 26 -13.46 -3.98 -8.82
N ALA A 27 -13.00 -5.22 -8.63
CA ALA A 27 -12.07 -5.57 -7.56
C ALA A 27 -10.73 -4.83 -7.70
N PHE A 28 -10.17 -4.76 -8.91
CA PHE A 28 -8.94 -4.02 -9.16
C PHE A 28 -9.09 -2.53 -8.83
N LEU A 29 -10.12 -1.88 -9.38
CA LEU A 29 -10.39 -0.45 -9.19
C LEU A 29 -10.66 -0.13 -7.73
N MET A 30 -11.41 -0.97 -7.01
CA MET A 30 -11.64 -0.79 -5.58
C MET A 30 -10.36 -0.89 -4.76
N GLY A 31 -9.43 -1.77 -5.14
CA GLY A 31 -8.10 -1.83 -4.55
C GLY A 31 -7.35 -0.52 -4.73
N MET A 32 -7.34 0.01 -5.96
CA MET A 32 -6.67 1.27 -6.27
C MET A 32 -7.31 2.47 -5.54
N TRP A 33 -8.65 2.55 -5.47
CA TRP A 33 -9.34 3.58 -4.69
C TRP A 33 -9.06 3.47 -3.19
N SER A 34 -8.95 2.25 -2.65
CA SER A 34 -8.60 2.04 -1.24
C SER A 34 -7.19 2.52 -0.94
N LEU A 35 -6.22 2.17 -1.80
CA LEU A 35 -4.84 2.63 -1.68
C LEU A 35 -4.75 4.15 -1.80
N ASN A 36 -5.48 4.76 -2.74
CA ASN A 36 -5.51 6.21 -2.93
C ASN A 36 -6.11 6.93 -1.70
N THR A 37 -7.24 6.44 -1.18
CA THR A 37 -7.89 7.00 0.01
C THR A 37 -6.98 6.91 1.24
N TRP A 38 -6.34 5.75 1.44
CA TRP A 38 -5.34 5.55 2.48
C TRP A 38 -4.19 6.55 2.31
N ALA A 39 -3.68 6.71 1.10
CA ALA A 39 -2.57 7.59 0.79
C ALA A 39 -2.89 9.06 1.06
N LEU A 40 -4.00 9.58 0.52
CA LEU A 40 -4.40 10.97 0.74
C LEU A 40 -4.64 11.28 2.22
N THR A 41 -5.22 10.34 2.96
CA THR A 41 -5.39 10.48 4.42
C THR A 41 -4.03 10.59 5.12
N ASN A 42 -3.07 9.74 4.76
CA ASN A 42 -1.73 9.72 5.36
C ASN A 42 -0.86 10.92 4.95
N ILE A 43 -1.04 11.46 3.74
CA ILE A 43 -0.40 12.71 3.32
C ILE A 43 -0.93 13.86 4.19
N ALA A 44 -2.25 14.01 4.28
CA ALA A 44 -2.86 15.11 5.03
C ALA A 44 -2.50 15.04 6.52
N THR A 45 -2.69 13.88 7.14
CA THR A 45 -2.38 13.69 8.57
C THR A 45 -0.89 13.72 8.84
N GLY A 46 -0.06 13.08 8.00
CA GLY A 46 1.40 13.09 8.15
C GLY A 46 1.99 14.49 8.03
N ALA A 47 1.53 15.31 7.07
CA ALA A 47 2.02 16.69 6.92
C ALA A 47 1.66 17.58 8.12
N VAL A 48 0.47 17.41 8.71
CA VAL A 48 0.05 18.14 9.91
C VAL A 48 0.82 17.67 11.15
N LEU A 49 0.87 16.36 11.37
CA LEU A 49 1.52 15.78 12.55
C LEU A 49 3.04 15.98 12.53
N ALA A 50 3.69 15.98 11.36
CA ALA A 50 5.10 16.30 11.24
C ALA A 50 5.43 17.71 11.74
N GLN A 51 4.57 18.70 11.44
CA GLN A 51 4.76 20.09 11.86
C GLN A 51 4.43 20.33 13.33
N GLN A 52 3.54 19.52 13.92
CA GLN A 52 3.10 19.64 15.31
C GLN A 52 3.94 18.83 16.30
N SER A 53 4.75 17.89 15.82
CA SER A 53 5.53 17.00 16.68
C SER A 53 6.71 17.73 17.30
N GLU A 54 6.77 17.74 18.64
CA GLU A 54 7.91 18.24 19.40
C GLU A 54 9.07 17.22 19.46
N ASP A 55 8.75 15.93 19.31
CA ASP A 55 9.74 14.85 19.20
C ASP A 55 10.28 14.79 17.75
N PRO A 56 11.59 15.04 17.52
CA PRO A 56 12.19 14.99 16.20
C PRO A 56 12.01 13.64 15.48
N LYS A 57 12.06 12.53 16.22
CA LYS A 57 11.84 11.19 15.64
C LYS A 57 10.42 11.04 15.12
N LEU A 58 9.42 11.50 15.89
CA LEU A 58 8.02 11.45 15.46
C LEU A 58 7.75 12.41 14.30
N ALA A 59 8.36 13.60 14.32
CA ALA A 59 8.29 14.54 13.20
C ALA A 59 8.80 13.87 11.90
N SER A 60 9.97 13.24 11.97
CA SER A 60 10.57 12.52 10.84
C SER A 60 9.76 11.30 10.41
N PHE A 61 9.20 10.52 11.34
CA PHE A 61 8.26 9.45 11.03
C PHE A 61 7.06 9.93 10.20
N HIS A 62 6.44 11.04 10.62
CA HIS A 62 5.28 11.61 9.95
C HIS A 62 5.63 12.25 8.60
N GLN A 63 6.80 12.86 8.49
CA GLN A 63 7.32 13.38 7.23
C GLN A 63 7.51 12.26 6.20
N MET A 64 8.18 11.17 6.60
CA MET A 64 8.36 10.00 5.75
C MET A 64 7.02 9.32 5.41
N ASN A 65 6.08 9.29 6.37
CA ASN A 65 4.74 8.76 6.15
C ASN A 65 4.01 9.51 5.04
N ALA A 66 4.06 10.86 5.07
CA ALA A 66 3.49 11.69 4.03
C ALA A 66 4.22 11.48 2.69
N GLY A 67 5.56 11.49 2.69
CA GLY A 67 6.39 11.31 1.49
C GLY A 67 6.13 9.98 0.79
N TRP A 68 6.09 8.87 1.53
CA TRP A 68 5.80 7.55 0.98
C TRP A 68 4.39 7.47 0.39
N ASN A 69 3.41 8.10 1.06
CA ASN A 69 2.04 8.08 0.56
C ASN A 69 1.83 8.95 -0.68
N ILE A 70 2.71 9.91 -0.98
CA ILE A 70 2.72 10.58 -2.29
C ILE A 70 3.01 9.56 -3.41
N VAL A 71 3.94 8.62 -3.19
CA VAL A 71 4.23 7.54 -4.14
C VAL A 71 3.01 6.64 -4.31
N ASN A 72 2.39 6.21 -3.21
CA ASN A 72 1.18 5.38 -3.24
C ASN A 72 0.02 6.06 -3.99
N ALA A 73 -0.23 7.35 -3.72
CA ALA A 73 -1.26 8.12 -4.40
C ALA A 73 -0.96 8.25 -5.90
N GLY A 74 0.30 8.46 -6.28
CA GLY A 74 0.74 8.53 -7.67
C GLY A 74 0.51 7.21 -8.42
N LEU A 75 0.94 6.07 -7.83
CA LEU A 75 0.74 4.74 -8.41
C LEU A 75 -0.75 4.40 -8.55
N ALA A 76 -1.54 4.62 -7.50
CA ALA A 76 -2.97 4.35 -7.51
C ALA A 76 -3.71 5.23 -8.54
N SER A 77 -3.41 6.53 -8.57
CA SER A 77 -4.01 7.45 -9.54
C SER A 77 -3.64 7.07 -10.97
N ALA A 78 -2.37 6.72 -11.22
CA ALA A 78 -1.92 6.28 -12.53
C ALA A 78 -2.61 4.98 -12.99
N ALA A 79 -2.93 4.07 -12.07
CA ALA A 79 -3.70 2.88 -12.36
C ALA A 79 -5.17 3.21 -12.69
N LEU A 80 -5.79 4.13 -11.94
CA LEU A 80 -7.20 4.52 -12.13
C LEU A 80 -7.49 5.26 -13.44
N VAL A 81 -6.52 6.02 -13.96
CA VAL A 81 -6.73 6.86 -15.16
C VAL A 81 -6.29 6.18 -16.47
N ARG A 82 -5.67 5.01 -16.41
CA ARG A 82 -5.20 4.30 -17.61
C ARG A 82 -6.34 3.48 -18.21
N PRO A 83 -6.81 3.79 -19.44
CA PRO A 83 -7.74 2.92 -20.13
C PRO A 83 -6.98 1.69 -20.61
N LYS A 84 -7.13 0.57 -19.91
CA LYS A 84 -6.50 -0.69 -20.30
C LYS A 84 -7.35 -1.87 -19.86
N GLU A 85 -7.45 -2.89 -20.72
CA GLU A 85 -7.93 -4.20 -20.32
C GLU A 85 -6.98 -4.78 -19.25
N HIS A 86 -7.55 -5.11 -18.10
CA HIS A 86 -6.82 -5.67 -16.98
C HIS A 86 -6.68 -7.19 -17.17
N ASP A 87 -5.52 -7.65 -17.64
CA ASP A 87 -5.22 -9.09 -17.64
C ASP A 87 -4.98 -9.58 -16.19
N PRO A 88 -5.84 -10.45 -15.63
CA PRO A 88 -5.72 -10.89 -14.24
C PRO A 88 -4.44 -11.69 -13.97
N ARG A 89 -3.88 -12.41 -14.97
CA ARG A 89 -2.60 -13.12 -14.78
C ARG A 89 -1.45 -12.14 -14.67
N ARG A 90 -1.44 -11.14 -15.54
CA ARG A 90 -0.41 -10.11 -15.53
C ARG A 90 -0.49 -9.29 -14.25
N LEU A 91 -1.68 -8.86 -13.84
CA LEU A 91 -1.87 -8.12 -12.59
C LEU A 91 -1.45 -8.94 -11.38
N SER A 92 -1.87 -10.20 -11.30
CA SER A 92 -1.46 -11.09 -10.21
C SER A 92 0.06 -11.18 -10.09
N LYS A 93 0.77 -11.37 -11.20
CA LYS A 93 2.24 -11.38 -11.21
C LYS A 93 2.85 -10.06 -10.74
N VAL A 94 2.31 -8.92 -11.18
CA VAL A 94 2.80 -7.60 -10.76
C VAL A 94 2.64 -7.42 -9.26
N PHE A 95 1.47 -7.72 -8.69
CA PHE A 95 1.24 -7.63 -7.26
C PHE A 95 2.13 -8.58 -6.45
N TRP A 96 2.35 -9.82 -6.90
CA TRP A 96 3.28 -10.73 -6.21
C TRP A 96 4.74 -10.25 -6.27
N ILE A 97 5.16 -9.63 -7.37
CA ILE A 97 6.51 -9.02 -7.47
C ILE A 97 6.62 -7.85 -6.49
N ASN A 98 5.60 -6.98 -6.42
CA ASN A 98 5.60 -5.86 -5.46
C ASN A 98 5.57 -6.34 -4.01
N ALA A 99 4.78 -7.36 -3.68
CA ALA A 99 4.82 -7.97 -2.35
C ALA A 99 6.24 -8.47 -1.99
N GLY A 100 7.00 -8.98 -2.96
CA GLY A 100 8.42 -9.30 -2.76
C GLY A 100 9.28 -8.05 -2.51
N ALA A 101 9.05 -6.97 -3.23
CA ALA A 101 9.71 -5.68 -3.00
C ALA A 101 9.34 -5.07 -1.63
N ASP A 102 8.13 -5.29 -1.13
CA ASP A 102 7.69 -4.81 0.18
C ASP A 102 8.45 -5.46 1.33
N VAL A 103 8.81 -6.74 1.19
CA VAL A 103 9.73 -7.40 2.13
C VAL A 103 11.07 -6.66 2.17
N LEU A 104 11.60 -6.23 1.00
CA LEU A 104 12.83 -5.45 0.95
C LEU A 104 12.65 -4.06 1.57
N TYR A 105 11.49 -3.42 1.42
CA TYR A 105 11.20 -2.17 2.12
C TYR A 105 11.17 -2.35 3.63
N VAL A 106 10.50 -3.37 4.15
CA VAL A 106 10.48 -3.66 5.59
C VAL A 106 11.89 -3.91 6.12
N LEU A 107 12.67 -4.76 5.45
CA LEU A 107 14.05 -5.05 5.86
C LEU A 107 14.94 -3.80 5.78
N GLY A 108 14.81 -3.00 4.72
CA GLY A 108 15.52 -1.73 4.57
C GLY A 108 15.14 -0.70 5.62
N GLY A 109 13.86 -0.63 5.98
CA GLY A 109 13.35 0.22 7.05
C GLY A 109 13.89 -0.18 8.42
N ILE A 110 13.93 -1.49 8.73
CA ILE A 110 14.54 -2.02 9.96
C ILE A 110 16.03 -1.65 9.99
N ALA A 111 16.76 -1.90 8.90
CA ALA A 111 18.18 -1.56 8.82
C ALA A 111 18.45 -0.06 9.00
N LEU A 112 17.63 0.79 8.38
CA LEU A 112 17.72 2.24 8.52
C LEU A 112 17.41 2.70 9.95
N GLN A 113 16.38 2.11 10.56
CA GLN A 113 15.99 2.38 11.94
C GLN A 113 17.11 2.01 12.92
N SER A 114 17.66 0.80 12.81
CA SER A 114 18.78 0.33 13.64
C SER A 114 19.99 1.23 13.49
N LYS A 115 20.34 1.62 12.27
CA LYS A 115 21.44 2.55 12.01
C LYS A 115 21.18 3.94 12.59
N GLY A 116 19.93 4.40 12.57
CA GLY A 116 19.51 5.65 13.23
C GLY A 116 19.76 5.61 14.73
N ILE A 117 19.34 4.53 15.39
CA ILE A 117 19.55 4.30 16.83
C ILE A 117 21.04 4.25 17.18
N GLU A 118 21.85 3.51 16.41
CA GLU A 118 23.30 3.40 16.63
C GLU A 118 24.04 4.74 16.52
N GLN A 119 23.52 5.67 15.72
CA GLN A 119 24.15 6.96 15.44
C GLN A 119 23.50 8.14 16.16
N ASP A 120 22.53 7.88 17.05
CA ASP A 120 21.70 8.90 17.69
C ASP A 120 21.06 9.87 16.67
N ASN A 121 20.71 9.33 15.48
CA ASN A 121 20.11 10.05 14.38
C ASN A 121 18.60 9.78 14.35
N THR A 122 17.86 10.67 15.00
CA THR A 122 16.41 10.61 15.16
C THR A 122 15.65 10.65 13.83
N ASP A 123 16.19 11.29 12.79
CA ASP A 123 15.59 11.31 11.46
C ASP A 123 15.59 9.91 10.83
N TRP A 124 16.73 9.24 10.84
CA TRP A 124 16.86 7.90 10.28
C TRP A 124 16.06 6.87 11.08
N GLU A 125 16.01 7.01 12.41
CA GLU A 125 15.15 6.19 13.24
C GLU A 125 13.66 6.37 12.89
N GLY A 126 13.20 7.62 12.78
CA GLY A 126 11.82 7.95 12.41
C GLY A 126 11.46 7.49 11.00
N TRP A 127 12.32 7.77 10.01
CA TRP A 127 12.15 7.36 8.64
C TRP A 127 12.13 5.84 8.49
N GLY A 128 13.06 5.14 9.12
CA GLY A 128 13.11 3.67 9.13
C GLY A 128 11.83 3.07 9.70
N SER A 129 11.39 3.58 10.86
CA SER A 129 10.12 3.17 11.49
C SER A 129 8.91 3.36 10.56
N SER A 130 8.89 4.47 9.82
CA SER A 130 7.83 4.79 8.86
C SER A 130 7.84 3.87 7.65
N ILE A 131 9.03 3.60 7.09
CA ILE A 131 9.21 2.66 5.98
C ILE A 131 8.77 1.24 6.38
N VAL A 132 9.09 0.80 7.60
CA VAL A 132 8.61 -0.50 8.11
C VAL A 132 7.09 -0.57 8.13
N LEU A 133 6.43 0.46 8.65
CA LEU A 133 4.97 0.50 8.70
C LEU A 133 4.36 0.48 7.29
N GLN A 134 4.87 1.33 6.40
CA GLN A 134 4.35 1.45 5.04
C GLN A 134 4.61 0.18 4.21
N GLY A 135 5.82 -0.37 4.27
CA GLY A 135 6.15 -1.63 3.62
C GLY A 135 5.31 -2.79 4.14
N SER A 136 5.05 -2.86 5.45
CA SER A 136 4.19 -3.90 6.03
C SER A 136 2.73 -3.78 5.54
N PHE A 137 2.21 -2.56 5.43
CA PHE A 137 0.89 -2.31 4.88
C PHE A 137 0.82 -2.72 3.40
N LEU A 138 1.80 -2.32 2.59
CA LEU A 138 1.86 -2.64 1.16
C LEU A 138 1.98 -4.15 0.93
N PHE A 139 2.80 -4.84 1.71
CA PHE A 139 2.93 -6.30 1.62
C PHE A 139 1.58 -7.02 1.76
N VAL A 140 0.78 -6.60 2.75
CA VAL A 140 -0.57 -7.16 2.96
C VAL A 140 -1.51 -6.77 1.81
N PHE A 141 -1.49 -5.51 1.40
CA PHE A 141 -2.30 -5.02 0.30
C PHE A 141 -2.01 -5.77 -1.01
N ASP A 142 -0.74 -5.85 -1.41
CA ASP A 142 -0.30 -6.50 -2.63
C ASP A 142 -0.49 -8.02 -2.57
N GLY A 143 -0.34 -8.64 -1.40
CA GLY A 143 -0.69 -10.05 -1.21
C GLY A 143 -2.18 -10.33 -1.45
N ILE A 144 -3.07 -9.48 -0.92
CA ILE A 144 -4.53 -9.60 -1.11
C ILE A 144 -4.90 -9.37 -2.58
N MET A 145 -4.33 -8.36 -3.22
CA MET A 145 -4.57 -8.06 -4.62
C MET A 145 -4.03 -9.16 -5.54
N GLY A 146 -2.80 -9.62 -5.31
CA GLY A 146 -2.16 -10.71 -6.04
C GLY A 146 -2.96 -12.01 -5.98
N TRP A 147 -3.47 -12.35 -4.79
CA TRP A 147 -4.37 -13.49 -4.60
C TRP A 147 -5.72 -13.31 -5.30
N SER A 148 -6.33 -12.14 -5.19
CA SER A 148 -7.63 -11.86 -5.83
C SER A 148 -7.54 -11.97 -7.35
N MET A 149 -6.50 -11.37 -7.96
CA MET A 149 -6.26 -11.45 -9.40
C MET A 149 -5.93 -12.88 -9.86
N TYR A 150 -5.21 -13.65 -9.04
CA TYR A 150 -4.95 -15.07 -9.31
C TYR A 150 -6.27 -15.88 -9.40
N ARG A 151 -7.21 -15.65 -8.47
CA ARG A 151 -8.52 -16.33 -8.51
C ARG A 151 -9.31 -16.02 -9.78
N TYR A 152 -9.31 -14.78 -10.25
CA TYR A 152 -9.96 -14.43 -11.53
C TYR A 152 -9.24 -15.08 -12.72
N SER A 153 -7.91 -15.15 -12.68
CA SER A 153 -7.14 -15.75 -13.76
C SER A 153 -7.42 -17.24 -13.99
N THR A 154 -7.68 -17.99 -12.92
CA THR A 154 -7.96 -19.43 -12.99
C THR A 154 -9.39 -19.73 -13.42
N GLN A 155 -10.32 -18.80 -13.17
CA GLN A 155 -11.72 -18.93 -13.60
C GLN A 155 -11.89 -18.62 -15.09
N ALA A 156 -11.15 -17.64 -15.62
CA ALA A 156 -11.17 -17.29 -17.04
C ALA A 156 -10.63 -18.40 -17.98
N GLN A 157 -10.06 -19.48 -17.43
CA GLN A 157 -9.56 -20.62 -18.19
C GLN A 157 -10.51 -21.83 -18.23
N LYS A 158 -11.62 -21.79 -17.50
CA LYS A 158 -12.65 -22.84 -17.48
C LYS A 158 -13.79 -22.47 -18.42
#